data_AF-A0A2W0H8N7-F1
#
_entry.id   AF-A0A2W0H8N7-F1
#
_cell.length_a   1.000
_cell.length_b   1.000
_cell.length_c   1.000
_cell.angle_alpha   90.00
_cell.angle_beta   90.00
_cell.angle_gamma   90.00
#
_symmetry.space_group_name_H-M   'P 1'
#
loop_
_entity.id
_entity.type
_entity.pdbx_description
1 polymer ?
#
loop_
_entity_poly.entity_id
_entity_poly.type
_entity_poly.pdbx_seq_one_letter_code
_entity_poly.pdbx_strand_id
1 'polypeptide(L)'
;MSTKKKIYFLTGAVLLLALTILLSYFYSQDDFNQPVPADLADPDENEESADLTTSEEEPGDLNITTEDEDSEDMMGNGEMTSDEGELSEAFDEASEETNLLSTDAGSPGEQTYYNHYWFAHEYTHRLEPSPMEADERQEDARFQARELMTWKELAARDYGWDYSEEAFQQFIENEDVLEDDDTAHLHALSTLRSESGNHYLRYSETRFLKRFILQQIQPELESELPREDGEDDEDYEYRLFRYFIQHVMEEME
;
A
#
# COMPACT_ATOMS: atom_id res chain seq x y z
N MET A 1 -29.60 -13.82 -37.38
CA MET A 1 -28.27 -13.21 -37.14
C MET A 1 -27.38 -13.38 -38.37
N SER A 2 -26.86 -12.29 -38.93
CA SER A 2 -25.94 -12.31 -40.08
C SER A 2 -24.68 -13.11 -39.75
N THR A 3 -24.16 -13.90 -40.70
CA THR A 3 -22.97 -14.75 -40.55
C THR A 3 -21.75 -13.99 -40.02
N LYS A 4 -21.64 -12.69 -40.33
CA LYS A 4 -20.62 -11.80 -39.78
C LYS A 4 -20.73 -11.63 -38.25
N LYS A 5 -21.96 -11.48 -37.73
CA LYS A 5 -22.22 -11.36 -36.28
C LYS A 5 -21.89 -12.66 -35.52
N LYS A 6 -22.06 -13.83 -36.17
CA LYS A 6 -21.67 -15.13 -35.60
C LYS A 6 -20.16 -15.29 -35.50
N ILE A 7 -19.41 -14.77 -36.47
CA ILE A 7 -17.94 -14.83 -36.46
C ILE A 7 -17.37 -13.94 -35.35
N TYR A 8 -17.86 -12.70 -35.20
CA TYR A 8 -17.44 -11.83 -34.09
C TYR A 8 -17.75 -12.42 -32.71
N PHE A 9 -18.91 -13.06 -32.56
CA PHE A 9 -19.26 -13.73 -31.31
C PHE A 9 -18.35 -14.94 -31.03
N LEU A 10 -17.99 -15.71 -32.05
CA LEU A 10 -17.08 -16.85 -31.91
C LEU A 10 -15.65 -16.39 -31.57
N THR A 11 -15.16 -15.33 -32.22
CA THR A 11 -13.84 -14.77 -31.92
C THR A 11 -13.79 -14.18 -30.52
N GLY A 12 -14.84 -13.48 -30.08
CA GLY A 12 -14.96 -12.98 -28.71
C GLY A 12 -15.00 -14.10 -27.67
N ALA A 13 -15.72 -15.20 -27.94
CA ALA A 13 -15.76 -16.36 -27.06
C ALA A 13 -14.41 -17.08 -26.95
N VAL A 14 -13.66 -17.17 -28.05
CA VAL A 14 -12.30 -17.75 -28.05
C VAL A 14 -11.32 -16.87 -27.29
N LEU A 15 -11.41 -15.54 -27.45
CA LEU A 15 -10.61 -14.58 -26.68
C LEU A 15 -10.90 -14.67 -25.18
N LEU A 16 -12.19 -14.69 -24.79
CA LEU A 16 -12.59 -14.87 -23.40
C LEU A 16 -12.07 -16.19 -22.83
N LEU A 17 -12.16 -17.28 -23.58
CA LEU A 17 -11.68 -18.59 -23.14
C LEU A 17 -10.16 -18.60 -22.96
N ALA A 18 -9.40 -17.97 -23.87
CA ALA A 18 -7.96 -17.80 -23.72
C ALA A 18 -7.61 -16.95 -22.48
N LEU A 19 -8.34 -15.86 -22.24
CA LEU A 19 -8.18 -15.02 -21.06
C LEU A 19 -8.49 -15.78 -19.77
N THR A 20 -9.53 -16.62 -19.78
CA THR A 20 -9.91 -17.44 -18.61
C THR A 20 -8.83 -18.49 -18.30
N ILE A 21 -8.21 -19.08 -19.33
CA ILE A 21 -7.09 -20.01 -19.15
C ILE A 21 -5.86 -19.27 -18.60
N LEU A 22 -5.56 -18.08 -19.11
CA LEU A 22 -4.48 -17.22 -18.59
C LEU A 22 -4.72 -16.84 -17.13
N LEU A 23 -5.93 -16.40 -16.78
CA LEU A 23 -6.31 -16.09 -15.41
C LEU A 23 -6.16 -17.32 -14.51
N SER A 24 -6.66 -18.48 -14.93
CA SER A 24 -6.52 -19.74 -14.18
C SER A 24 -5.07 -20.19 -14.03
N TYR A 25 -4.20 -19.90 -15.00
CA TYR A 25 -2.77 -20.21 -14.93
C TYR A 25 -2.08 -19.33 -13.88
N PHE A 26 -2.33 -18.01 -13.89
CA PHE A 26 -1.83 -17.10 -12.86
C PHE A 26 -2.40 -17.45 -11.47
N TYR A 27 -3.69 -17.73 -11.38
CA TYR A 27 -4.33 -18.19 -10.12
C TYR A 27 -3.84 -19.55 -9.62
N SER A 28 -3.23 -20.38 -10.47
CA SER A 28 -2.68 -21.68 -10.06
C SER A 28 -1.21 -21.62 -9.62
N GLN A 29 -0.53 -20.48 -9.81
CA GLN A 29 0.82 -20.24 -9.31
C GLN A 29 0.84 -19.45 -8.00
N ASP A 30 -0.28 -18.80 -7.64
CA ASP A 30 -0.53 -18.23 -6.31
C ASP A 30 -1.31 -19.22 -5.44
N ASP A 31 -0.63 -19.94 -4.55
CA ASP A 31 -1.25 -20.85 -3.56
C ASP A 31 -2.06 -20.11 -2.45
N PHE A 32 -2.44 -18.85 -2.66
CA PHE A 32 -3.12 -18.02 -1.64
C PHE A 32 -4.37 -17.26 -2.09
N ASN A 33 -5.05 -17.67 -3.16
CA ASN A 33 -6.42 -17.19 -3.41
C ASN A 33 -7.45 -18.30 -3.16
N GLN A 34 -7.89 -18.42 -1.91
CA GLN A 34 -9.15 -19.12 -1.61
C GLN A 34 -10.31 -18.37 -2.28
N PRO A 35 -11.21 -19.05 -3.02
CA PRO A 35 -12.39 -18.39 -3.54
C PRO A 35 -13.31 -18.02 -2.37
N VAL A 36 -13.61 -16.72 -2.24
CA VAL A 36 -14.71 -16.25 -1.40
C VAL A 36 -15.98 -17.05 -1.77
N PRO A 37 -16.64 -17.74 -0.82
CA PRO A 37 -17.86 -18.46 -1.12
C PRO A 37 -18.91 -17.48 -1.61
N ALA A 38 -19.45 -17.72 -2.81
CA ALA A 38 -20.57 -17.00 -3.39
C ALA A 38 -21.90 -17.36 -2.69
N ASP A 39 -21.93 -17.32 -1.36
CA ASP A 39 -23.05 -17.75 -0.52
C ASP A 39 -23.43 -16.67 0.53
N LEU A 40 -23.22 -15.40 0.21
CA LEU A 40 -23.90 -14.26 0.84
C LEU A 40 -24.90 -13.58 -0.10
N ALA A 41 -25.33 -14.30 -1.13
CA ALA A 41 -26.54 -13.96 -1.88
C ALA A 41 -27.66 -14.90 -1.44
N ASP A 42 -28.46 -14.47 -0.48
CA ASP A 42 -29.87 -14.87 -0.43
C ASP A 42 -30.72 -13.75 0.19
N PRO A 43 -32.02 -13.67 -0.16
CA PRO A 43 -32.80 -12.47 -0.36
C PRO A 43 -33.94 -12.42 0.68
N ASP A 44 -34.92 -11.55 0.46
CA ASP A 44 -36.21 -11.45 1.16
C ASP A 44 -36.15 -10.84 2.58
N GLU A 45 -37.04 -9.96 3.04
CA GLU A 45 -38.33 -9.44 2.57
C GLU A 45 -38.74 -8.29 3.53
N ASN A 46 -39.48 -7.28 3.01
CA ASN A 46 -40.49 -6.43 3.70
C ASN A 46 -40.07 -5.44 4.82
N GLU A 47 -40.61 -4.21 4.95
CA GLU A 47 -41.70 -3.45 4.29
C GLU A 47 -41.69 -1.98 4.80
N GLU A 48 -42.26 -1.07 3.99
CA GLU A 48 -42.86 0.25 4.30
C GLU A 48 -41.94 1.38 4.84
N SER A 49 -41.82 2.57 4.22
CA SER A 49 -42.94 3.47 3.89
C SER A 49 -42.54 4.57 2.88
N ALA A 50 -43.52 4.99 2.09
CA ALA A 50 -43.50 6.00 1.04
C ALA A 50 -43.24 7.44 1.51
N ASP A 51 -42.71 8.30 0.62
CA ASP A 51 -43.44 9.51 0.17
C ASP A 51 -42.90 10.05 -1.17
N LEU A 52 -43.82 10.56 -1.99
CA LEU A 52 -43.63 11.17 -3.32
C LEU A 52 -43.56 12.70 -3.17
N THR A 53 -42.81 13.40 -4.03
CA THR A 53 -43.26 14.63 -4.74
C THR A 53 -42.21 15.23 -5.70
N THR A 54 -42.52 15.10 -6.99
CA THR A 54 -42.52 16.05 -8.12
C THR A 54 -41.76 17.40 -8.11
N SER A 55 -41.03 17.68 -9.19
CA SER A 55 -41.04 18.92 -10.06
C SER A 55 -39.86 18.85 -11.07
N GLU A 56 -40.08 18.55 -12.37
CA GLU A 56 -40.26 19.47 -13.52
C GLU A 56 -39.18 20.56 -13.71
N GLU A 57 -38.26 20.42 -14.68
CA GLU A 57 -38.15 21.21 -15.94
C GLU A 57 -36.89 20.91 -16.78
N GLU A 58 -36.95 21.35 -18.05
CA GLU A 58 -36.28 20.94 -19.30
C GLU A 58 -34.80 21.39 -19.54
N PRO A 59 -34.17 21.02 -20.69
CA PRO A 59 -32.72 20.87 -20.89
C PRO A 59 -32.04 22.10 -21.53
N GLY A 60 -30.72 22.21 -21.41
CA GLY A 60 -29.98 23.32 -22.02
C GLY A 60 -28.49 23.09 -22.25
N ASP A 61 -28.17 22.78 -23.50
CA ASP A 61 -26.94 23.05 -24.26
C ASP A 61 -25.58 22.48 -23.81
N LEU A 62 -25.26 21.36 -24.47
CA LEU A 62 -23.93 21.02 -24.97
C LEU A 62 -23.37 22.16 -25.84
N ASN A 63 -22.23 22.72 -25.44
CA ASN A 63 -21.33 23.34 -26.41
C ASN A 63 -19.99 22.58 -26.39
N ILE A 64 -19.94 21.55 -27.24
CA ILE A 64 -18.70 20.94 -27.70
C ILE A 64 -18.12 21.87 -28.76
N THR A 65 -16.94 22.41 -28.51
CA THR A 65 -16.00 22.81 -29.56
C THR A 65 -14.75 21.95 -29.40
N THR A 66 -14.68 20.91 -30.23
CA THR A 66 -13.50 20.09 -30.52
C THR A 66 -12.65 20.76 -31.60
N GLU A 67 -11.34 20.81 -31.39
CA GLU A 67 -10.21 20.88 -32.36
C GLU A 67 -8.97 21.21 -31.51
N ASP A 68 -7.84 20.51 -31.48
CA ASP A 68 -7.43 19.18 -31.94
C ASP A 68 -6.22 18.78 -31.07
N GLU A 69 -6.17 17.48 -30.78
CA GLU A 69 -5.03 16.59 -30.55
C GLU A 69 -3.59 17.19 -30.51
N ASP A 70 -3.01 17.22 -29.31
CA ASP A 70 -1.74 16.55 -28.99
C ASP A 70 -1.64 16.43 -27.46
N SER A 71 -2.08 15.30 -26.90
CA SER A 71 -1.76 14.92 -25.52
C SER A 71 -1.44 13.44 -25.48
N GLU A 72 -0.15 13.18 -25.45
CA GLU A 72 0.53 11.92 -25.19
C GLU A 72 0.04 11.29 -23.86
N ASP A 73 0.06 9.96 -23.87
CA ASP A 73 0.15 9.05 -22.72
C ASP A 73 -0.88 9.18 -21.58
N MET A 74 -2.02 8.52 -21.80
CA MET A 74 -2.72 7.82 -20.72
C MET A 74 -1.94 6.57 -20.29
N MET A 75 -0.94 6.77 -19.43
CA MET A 75 -0.59 5.82 -18.38
C MET A 75 -0.51 6.60 -17.08
N GLY A 76 -1.68 6.77 -16.45
CA GLY A 76 -1.77 7.36 -15.12
C GLY A 76 -1.07 6.45 -14.12
N ASN A 77 0.20 6.74 -13.85
CA ASN A 77 0.70 6.62 -12.49
C ASN A 77 -0.14 7.63 -11.71
N GLY A 78 -0.97 7.16 -10.79
CA GLY A 78 -1.86 8.01 -10.00
C GLY A 78 -1.04 8.89 -9.07
N GLU A 79 -0.42 9.94 -9.61
CA GLU A 79 0.17 11.00 -8.84
C GLU A 79 -0.99 11.66 -8.09
N MET A 80 -1.02 11.46 -6.78
CA MET A 80 -1.96 12.11 -5.90
C MET A 80 -1.66 13.61 -5.97
N THR A 81 -2.39 14.31 -6.83
CA THR A 81 -2.28 15.76 -7.03
C THR A 81 -3.01 16.50 -5.92
N SER A 82 -2.70 16.18 -4.66
CA SER A 82 -3.18 16.95 -3.52
C SER A 82 -2.43 18.27 -3.49
N ASP A 83 -3.16 19.37 -3.46
CA ASP A 83 -2.59 20.69 -3.29
C ASP A 83 -1.90 20.77 -1.90
N GLU A 84 -0.82 21.55 -1.77
CA GLU A 84 -0.05 21.69 -0.51
C GLU A 84 -0.94 22.05 0.71
N GLY A 85 -2.03 22.79 0.48
CA GLY A 85 -3.02 23.09 1.51
C GLY A 85 -3.78 21.87 2.03
N GLU A 86 -4.15 20.94 1.15
CA GLU A 86 -4.83 19.69 1.53
C GLU A 86 -3.89 18.77 2.30
N LEU A 87 -2.61 18.71 1.89
CA LEU A 87 -1.57 17.96 2.59
C LEU A 87 -1.33 18.51 4.01
N SER A 88 -1.31 19.82 4.19
CA SER A 88 -1.16 20.44 5.50
C SER A 88 -2.38 20.21 6.39
N GLU A 89 -3.59 20.36 5.86
CA GLU A 89 -4.83 20.14 6.63
C GLU A 89 -4.95 18.67 7.06
N ALA A 90 -4.71 17.73 6.14
CA ALA A 90 -4.70 16.30 6.46
C ALA A 90 -3.64 15.93 7.50
N PHE A 91 -2.45 16.54 7.42
CA PHE A 91 -1.37 16.31 8.38
C PHE A 91 -1.77 16.77 9.78
N ASP A 92 -2.32 17.98 9.90
CA ASP A 92 -2.71 18.57 11.18
C ASP A 92 -3.84 17.76 11.83
N GLU A 93 -4.87 17.40 11.06
CA GLU A 93 -5.98 16.59 11.56
C GLU A 93 -5.54 15.18 11.99
N ALA A 94 -4.69 14.52 11.19
CA ALA A 94 -4.15 13.21 11.54
C ALA A 94 -3.24 13.29 12.78
N SER A 95 -2.42 14.33 12.89
CA SER A 95 -1.54 14.54 14.05
C SER A 95 -2.34 14.79 15.33
N GLU A 96 -3.45 15.53 15.25
CA GLU A 96 -4.34 15.77 16.39
C GLU A 96 -5.08 14.49 16.81
N GLU A 97 -5.67 13.76 15.84
CA GLU A 97 -6.43 12.53 16.10
C GLU A 97 -5.55 11.43 16.71
N THR A 98 -4.33 11.27 16.18
CA THR A 98 -3.37 10.26 16.67
C THR A 98 -2.57 10.72 17.87
N ASN A 99 -2.64 12.02 18.20
CA ASN A 99 -1.82 12.69 19.21
C ASN A 99 -0.31 12.47 19.01
N LEU A 100 0.13 12.28 17.75
CA LEU A 100 1.49 11.87 17.40
C LEU A 100 2.54 12.76 18.07
N LEU A 101 2.41 14.09 17.91
CA LEU A 101 3.38 15.09 18.37
C LEU A 101 3.47 15.23 19.90
N SER A 102 2.50 14.68 20.64
CA SER A 102 2.55 14.64 22.10
C SER A 102 3.15 13.34 22.64
N THR A 103 3.42 12.36 21.77
CA THR A 103 4.03 11.08 22.16
C THR A 103 5.54 11.13 22.06
N ASP A 104 6.23 10.40 22.94
CA ASP A 104 7.70 10.34 22.90
C ASP A 104 8.17 9.49 21.72
N ALA A 105 8.87 10.11 20.76
CA ALA A 105 9.53 9.42 19.64
C ALA A 105 11.01 9.07 19.92
N GLY A 106 11.49 9.29 21.15
CA GLY A 106 12.89 9.16 21.51
C GLY A 106 13.48 7.76 21.31
N SER A 107 12.72 6.69 21.56
CA SER A 107 13.19 5.31 21.44
C SER A 107 12.42 4.52 20.37
N PRO A 108 13.10 3.69 19.55
CA PRO A 108 12.42 2.74 18.70
C PRO A 108 11.77 1.66 19.57
N GLY A 109 10.57 1.22 19.20
CA GLY A 109 9.82 0.20 19.92
C GLY A 109 8.39 0.05 19.40
N GLU A 110 7.73 -1.03 19.77
CA GLU A 110 6.40 -1.40 19.24
C GLU A 110 5.37 -0.26 19.39
N GLN A 111 5.26 0.35 20.57
CA GLN A 111 4.32 1.46 20.80
C GLN A 111 4.68 2.68 19.95
N THR A 112 5.96 2.99 19.80
CA THR A 112 6.41 4.10 18.95
C THR A 112 6.03 3.82 17.50
N TYR A 113 6.27 2.62 17.00
CA TYR A 113 5.90 2.23 15.64
C TYR A 113 4.39 2.25 15.43
N TYR A 114 3.62 1.74 16.39
CA TYR A 114 2.17 1.79 16.34
C TYR A 114 1.67 3.23 16.18
N ASN A 115 2.19 4.19 16.96
CA ASN A 115 1.75 5.58 16.84
C ASN A 115 2.04 6.17 15.45
N HIS A 116 3.17 5.82 14.84
CA HIS A 116 3.56 6.34 13.52
C HIS A 116 2.81 5.63 12.38
N TYR A 117 2.56 4.32 12.47
CA TYR A 117 1.68 3.61 11.55
C TYR A 117 0.24 4.13 11.65
N TRP A 118 -0.25 4.35 12.87
CA TRP A 118 -1.58 4.91 13.09
C TRP A 118 -1.72 6.29 12.45
N PHE A 119 -0.73 7.16 12.67
CA PHE A 119 -0.65 8.44 11.97
C PHE A 119 -0.62 8.30 10.45
N ALA A 120 0.17 7.36 9.91
CA ALA A 120 0.25 7.13 8.47
C ALA A 120 -1.12 6.76 7.88
N HIS A 121 -1.84 5.84 8.53
CA HIS A 121 -3.18 5.44 8.09
C HIS A 121 -4.19 6.58 8.15
N GLU A 122 -4.20 7.37 9.22
CA GLU A 122 -5.10 8.53 9.33
C GLU A 122 -4.76 9.59 8.28
N TYR A 123 -3.49 9.89 8.10
CA TYR A 123 -3.05 10.88 7.11
C TYR A 123 -3.46 10.49 5.70
N THR A 124 -3.24 9.22 5.30
CA THR A 124 -3.71 8.71 4.01
C THR A 124 -5.24 8.72 3.92
N HIS A 125 -5.96 8.30 4.97
CA HIS A 125 -7.42 8.31 4.98
C HIS A 125 -8.02 9.72 4.80
N ARG A 126 -7.34 10.76 5.31
CA ARG A 126 -7.77 12.15 5.15
C ARG A 126 -7.55 12.67 3.75
N LEU A 127 -6.52 12.21 3.05
CA LEU A 127 -6.25 12.57 1.65
C LEU A 127 -7.14 11.78 0.68
N GLU A 128 -7.29 10.47 0.92
CA GLU A 128 -8.16 9.58 0.17
C GLU A 128 -8.91 8.68 1.16
N PRO A 129 -10.24 8.86 1.30
CA PRO A 129 -11.03 8.09 2.24
C PRO A 129 -10.89 6.58 2.05
N SER A 130 -10.10 5.95 2.92
CA SER A 130 -9.98 4.49 3.02
C SER A 130 -11.35 3.86 3.33
N PRO A 131 -11.67 2.70 2.73
CA PRO A 131 -12.89 1.94 3.04
C PRO A 131 -12.82 1.25 4.42
N MET A 132 -11.64 1.16 5.04
CA MET A 132 -11.48 0.59 6.37
C MET A 132 -12.02 1.54 7.43
N GLU A 133 -12.68 1.01 8.44
CA GLU A 133 -13.13 1.79 9.60
C GLU A 133 -11.95 2.17 10.51
N ALA A 134 -12.14 3.15 11.41
CA ALA A 134 -11.06 3.66 12.24
C ALA A 134 -10.47 2.62 13.21
N ASP A 135 -11.28 1.68 13.71
CA ASP A 135 -10.82 0.58 14.56
C ASP A 135 -10.03 -0.47 13.77
N GLU A 136 -10.43 -0.78 12.54
CA GLU A 136 -9.68 -1.65 11.63
C GLU A 136 -8.30 -1.07 11.29
N ARG A 137 -8.23 0.23 10.98
CA ARG A 137 -6.96 0.92 10.72
C ARG A 137 -6.05 0.96 11.97
N GLN A 138 -6.61 1.07 13.18
CA GLN A 138 -5.83 0.94 14.41
C GLN A 138 -5.30 -0.48 14.63
N GLU A 139 -6.11 -1.50 14.33
CA GLU A 139 -5.69 -2.89 14.43
C GLU A 139 -4.58 -3.20 13.43
N ASP A 140 -4.70 -2.73 12.19
CA ASP A 140 -3.66 -2.83 11.17
C ASP A 140 -2.36 -2.13 11.61
N ALA A 141 -2.45 -0.91 12.16
CA ALA A 141 -1.29 -0.22 12.71
C ALA A 141 -0.58 -1.02 13.82
N ARG A 142 -1.34 -1.73 14.68
CA ARG A 142 -0.77 -2.60 15.73
C ARG A 142 -0.10 -3.81 15.11
N PHE A 143 -0.75 -4.41 14.12
CA PHE A 143 -0.21 -5.56 13.41
C PHE A 143 1.12 -5.20 12.75
N GLN A 144 1.18 -4.10 11.99
CA GLN A 144 2.39 -3.64 11.30
C GLN A 144 3.51 -3.27 12.29
N ALA A 145 3.18 -2.66 13.43
CA ALA A 145 4.15 -2.37 14.47
C ALA A 145 4.76 -3.64 15.07
N ARG A 146 3.92 -4.64 15.37
CA ARG A 146 4.37 -5.94 15.87
C ARG A 146 5.20 -6.66 14.82
N GLU A 147 4.75 -6.67 13.57
CA GLU A 147 5.48 -7.25 12.44
C GLU A 147 6.88 -6.63 12.34
N LEU A 148 6.99 -5.30 12.33
CA LEU A 148 8.28 -4.62 12.25
C LEU A 148 9.20 -4.96 13.44
N MET A 149 8.65 -5.13 14.65
CA MET A 149 9.43 -5.62 15.78
C MET A 149 9.93 -7.05 15.56
N THR A 150 9.09 -7.95 15.05
CA THR A 150 9.48 -9.32 14.70
C THR A 150 10.58 -9.33 13.63
N TRP A 151 10.49 -8.49 12.60
CA TRP A 151 11.54 -8.31 11.60
C TRP A 151 12.89 -8.00 12.26
N LYS A 152 12.92 -7.05 13.20
CA LYS A 152 14.13 -6.65 13.93
C LYS A 152 14.67 -7.78 14.80
N GLU A 153 13.79 -8.47 15.52
CA GLU A 153 14.16 -9.56 16.42
C GLU A 153 14.75 -10.75 15.66
N LEU A 154 14.13 -11.16 14.56
CA LEU A 154 14.63 -12.23 13.70
C LEU A 154 15.97 -11.87 13.05
N ALA A 155 16.08 -10.66 12.49
CA ALA A 155 17.33 -10.18 11.90
C ALA A 155 18.47 -10.20 12.93
N ALA A 156 18.21 -9.74 14.16
CA ALA A 156 19.21 -9.73 15.22
C ALA A 156 19.58 -11.14 15.71
N ARG A 157 18.58 -12.01 15.87
CA ARG A 157 18.76 -13.36 16.40
C ARG A 157 19.48 -14.29 15.42
N ASP A 158 19.07 -14.26 14.16
CA ASP A 158 19.45 -15.28 13.17
C ASP A 158 20.61 -14.80 12.29
N TYR A 159 20.71 -13.48 12.06
CA TYR A 159 21.74 -12.88 11.20
C TYR A 159 22.70 -11.95 11.93
N GLY A 160 22.54 -11.76 13.25
CA GLY A 160 23.43 -10.91 14.05
C GLY A 160 23.32 -9.41 13.73
N TRP A 161 22.21 -9.00 13.11
CA TRP A 161 21.92 -7.60 12.80
C TRP A 161 21.73 -6.77 14.08
N ASP A 162 22.21 -5.52 14.06
CA ASP A 162 21.99 -4.57 15.15
C ASP A 162 21.53 -3.23 14.59
N TYR A 163 20.54 -2.63 15.24
CA TYR A 163 19.95 -1.39 14.74
C TYR A 163 20.85 -0.20 15.05
N SER A 164 21.17 0.58 14.01
CA SER A 164 21.88 1.86 14.13
C SER A 164 21.10 2.97 13.43
N GLU A 165 20.68 3.97 14.21
CA GLU A 165 19.98 5.15 13.68
C GLU A 165 20.82 5.91 12.67
N GLU A 166 22.13 6.00 12.90
CA GLU A 166 23.08 6.67 11.99
C GLU A 166 23.17 5.92 10.65
N ALA A 167 23.25 4.58 10.69
CA ALA A 167 23.31 3.78 9.47
C ALA A 167 21.98 3.83 8.71
N PHE A 168 20.86 3.85 9.42
CA PHE A 168 19.54 3.96 8.80
C PHE A 168 19.32 5.34 8.15
N GLN A 169 19.76 6.42 8.78
CA GLN A 169 19.72 7.76 8.17
C GLN A 169 20.58 7.83 6.91
N GLN A 170 21.80 7.26 6.95
CA GLN A 170 22.65 7.17 5.77
C GLN A 170 22.02 6.34 4.65
N PHE A 171 21.29 5.27 4.98
CA PHE A 171 20.53 4.49 4.00
C PHE A 171 19.48 5.35 3.30
N ILE A 172 18.69 6.12 4.07
CA ILE A 172 17.68 7.02 3.50
C ILE A 172 18.30 8.09 2.59
N GLU A 173 19.45 8.65 2.98
CA GLU A 173 20.11 9.74 2.26
C GLU A 173 20.89 9.29 1.02
N ASN A 174 21.44 8.07 1.00
CA ASN A 174 22.35 7.61 -0.07
C ASN A 174 21.67 6.77 -1.15
N GLU A 175 20.56 6.10 -0.84
CA GLU A 175 19.90 5.18 -1.78
C GLU A 175 18.81 5.88 -2.63
N ASP A 176 18.73 7.22 -2.56
CA ASP A 176 17.69 8.03 -3.22
C ASP A 176 16.26 7.48 -2.99
N VAL A 177 16.06 6.76 -1.87
CA VAL A 177 14.79 6.06 -1.56
C VAL A 177 13.62 7.01 -1.34
N LEU A 178 13.91 8.30 -1.13
CA LEU A 178 12.91 9.36 -1.05
C LEU A 178 12.57 9.96 -2.42
N GLU A 179 13.39 9.79 -3.46
CA GLU A 179 13.15 10.42 -4.77
C GLU A 179 11.95 9.80 -5.50
N ASP A 180 11.73 8.50 -5.32
CA ASP A 180 10.60 7.76 -5.90
C ASP A 180 9.36 7.74 -5.00
N ASP A 181 9.39 8.47 -3.88
CA ASP A 181 8.32 8.41 -2.90
C ASP A 181 7.16 9.34 -3.18
N ASP A 182 5.98 9.02 -2.63
CA ASP A 182 4.78 9.80 -2.87
C ASP A 182 4.84 11.20 -2.20
N THR A 183 4.25 12.19 -2.88
CA THR A 183 4.25 13.60 -2.44
C THR A 183 3.69 13.77 -1.03
N ALA A 184 2.69 12.97 -0.64
CA ALA A 184 2.09 13.06 0.67
C ALA A 184 3.09 12.65 1.76
N HIS A 185 3.80 11.54 1.59
CA HIS A 185 4.83 11.07 2.50
C HIS A 185 5.99 12.05 2.60
N LEU A 186 6.46 12.58 1.48
CA LEU A 186 7.51 13.61 1.45
C LEU A 186 7.09 14.87 2.21
N HIS A 187 5.84 15.30 2.05
CA HIS A 187 5.29 16.40 2.82
C HIS A 187 5.27 16.09 4.33
N ALA A 188 4.75 14.93 4.74
CA ALA A 188 4.73 14.53 6.15
C ALA A 188 6.14 14.44 6.76
N LEU A 189 7.11 13.88 6.03
CA LEU A 189 8.52 13.86 6.45
C LEU A 189 9.10 15.26 6.63
N SER A 190 8.85 16.16 5.68
CA SER A 190 9.30 17.55 5.75
C SER A 190 8.75 18.26 7.00
N THR A 191 7.45 18.09 7.28
CA THR A 191 6.80 18.69 8.44
C THR A 191 7.35 18.10 9.75
N LEU A 192 7.42 16.76 9.86
CA LEU A 192 7.95 16.08 11.06
C LEU A 192 9.43 16.37 11.33
N ARG A 193 10.22 16.73 10.31
CA ARG A 193 11.62 17.14 10.47
C ARG A 193 11.75 18.49 11.20
N SER A 194 10.73 19.34 11.13
CA SER A 194 10.70 20.63 11.81
C SER A 194 10.18 20.55 13.25
N GLU A 195 9.56 19.43 13.62
CA GLU A 195 9.01 19.17 14.94
C GLU A 195 10.05 18.74 15.97
N SER A 196 9.71 18.86 17.26
CA SER A 196 10.60 18.41 18.33
C SER A 196 10.60 16.89 18.48
N GLY A 197 11.78 16.29 18.59
CA GLY A 197 11.94 14.85 18.81
C GLY A 197 12.42 14.12 17.56
N ASN A 198 12.33 12.79 17.57
CA ASN A 198 12.80 11.94 16.47
C ASN A 198 11.65 11.46 15.57
N HIS A 199 10.52 12.19 15.52
CA HIS A 199 9.34 11.77 14.74
C HIS A 199 9.65 11.56 13.26
N TYR A 200 10.46 12.45 12.65
CA TYR A 200 10.98 12.25 11.30
C TYR A 200 11.60 10.87 11.12
N LEU A 201 12.53 10.50 12.00
CA LEU A 201 13.23 9.22 11.93
C LEU A 201 12.27 8.04 12.11
N ARG A 202 11.38 8.10 13.11
CA ARG A 202 10.43 7.01 13.40
C ARG A 202 9.39 6.84 12.30
N TYR A 203 8.94 7.93 11.69
CA TYR A 203 8.04 7.87 10.54
C TYR A 203 8.75 7.34 9.29
N SER A 204 10.04 7.64 9.09
CA SER A 204 10.81 6.98 8.03
C SER A 204 11.00 5.48 8.30
N GLU A 205 11.19 5.07 9.56
CA GLU A 205 11.32 3.66 9.93
C GLU A 205 10.08 2.85 9.54
N THR A 206 8.87 3.41 9.68
CA THR A 206 7.64 2.68 9.30
C THR A 206 7.55 2.33 7.81
N ARG A 207 8.24 3.08 6.96
CA ARG A 207 8.25 2.86 5.50
C ARG A 207 9.47 2.07 5.02
N PHE A 208 10.64 2.36 5.58
CA PHE A 208 11.90 1.91 4.99
C PHE A 208 12.69 0.89 5.82
N LEU A 209 12.34 0.67 7.09
CA LEU A 209 13.17 -0.15 7.97
C LEU A 209 13.24 -1.62 7.53
N LYS A 210 12.17 -2.19 6.97
CA LYS A 210 12.20 -3.56 6.43
C LYS A 210 13.20 -3.69 5.27
N ARG A 211 13.19 -2.74 4.33
CA ARG A 211 14.15 -2.70 3.22
C ARG A 211 15.59 -2.55 3.72
N PHE A 212 15.81 -1.67 4.70
CA PHE A 212 17.11 -1.50 5.32
C PHE A 212 17.61 -2.79 5.99
N ILE A 213 16.74 -3.49 6.75
CA ILE A 213 17.08 -4.78 7.37
C ILE A 213 17.51 -5.76 6.28
N LEU A 214 16.72 -5.93 5.23
CA LEU A 214 17.01 -6.85 4.13
C LEU A 214 18.34 -6.58 3.46
N GLN A 215 18.63 -5.32 3.13
CA GLN A 215 19.89 -4.94 2.51
C GLN A 215 21.09 -5.30 3.41
N GLN A 216 20.94 -5.15 4.73
CA GLN A 216 22.02 -5.44 5.67
C GLN A 216 22.26 -6.95 5.87
N ILE A 217 21.21 -7.78 5.81
CA ILE A 217 21.31 -9.24 5.99
C ILE A 217 21.38 -10.01 4.65
N GLN A 218 21.30 -9.30 3.52
CA GLN A 218 21.31 -9.90 2.19
C GLN A 218 22.52 -10.82 1.97
N PRO A 219 23.77 -10.44 2.32
CA PRO A 219 24.92 -11.32 2.11
C PRO A 219 24.78 -12.69 2.80
N GLU A 220 24.19 -12.72 3.99
CA GLU A 220 23.90 -13.94 4.74
C GLU A 220 22.77 -14.73 4.10
N LEU A 221 21.67 -14.07 3.71
CA LEU A 221 20.54 -14.70 3.01
C LEU A 221 20.97 -15.34 1.69
N GLU A 222 21.81 -14.66 0.90
CA GLU A 222 22.36 -15.18 -0.35
C GLU A 222 23.25 -16.41 -0.14
N SER A 223 23.91 -16.52 1.02
CA SER A 223 24.69 -17.70 1.36
C SER A 223 23.81 -18.91 1.73
N GLU A 224 22.62 -18.68 2.27
CA GLU A 224 21.66 -19.73 2.65
C GLU A 224 20.82 -20.19 1.45
N LEU A 225 20.42 -19.24 0.61
CA LEU A 225 19.58 -19.42 -0.56
C LEU A 225 20.32 -18.92 -1.80
N PRO A 226 21.28 -19.70 -2.33
CA PRO A 226 21.97 -19.29 -3.53
C PRO A 226 21.01 -19.16 -4.71
N ARG A 227 21.39 -18.29 -5.65
CA ARG A 227 20.64 -18.04 -6.89
C ARG A 227 20.43 -19.33 -7.69
N GLU A 228 19.23 -19.48 -8.25
CA GLU A 228 18.86 -20.61 -9.08
C GLU A 228 19.22 -20.38 -10.57
N ASP A 229 19.39 -21.48 -11.32
CA ASP A 229 19.74 -21.40 -12.74
C ASP A 229 18.63 -20.71 -13.55
N GLY A 230 18.94 -19.55 -14.14
CA GLY A 230 18.01 -18.79 -15.00
C GLY A 230 17.17 -17.75 -14.27
N GLU A 231 17.39 -17.57 -12.96
CA GLU A 231 16.81 -16.51 -12.14
C GLU A 231 17.51 -15.17 -12.43
N ASP A 232 16.74 -14.11 -12.68
CA ASP A 232 17.28 -12.75 -12.81
C ASP A 232 17.47 -12.08 -11.43
N ASP A 233 17.93 -10.83 -11.42
CA ASP A 233 18.23 -10.11 -10.18
C ASP A 233 16.95 -9.80 -9.37
N GLU A 234 15.87 -9.40 -10.04
CA GLU A 234 14.61 -9.02 -9.40
C GLU A 234 13.89 -10.24 -8.80
N ASP A 235 13.82 -11.34 -9.55
CA ASP A 235 13.25 -12.61 -9.08
C ASP A 235 14.00 -13.13 -7.85
N TYR A 236 15.33 -13.00 -7.85
CA TYR A 236 16.18 -13.43 -6.75
C TYR A 236 15.95 -12.60 -5.48
N GLU A 237 15.99 -11.27 -5.59
CA GLU A 237 15.72 -10.37 -4.46
C GLU A 237 14.32 -10.60 -3.89
N TYR A 238 13.32 -10.80 -4.76
CA TYR A 238 11.96 -11.12 -4.32
C TYR A 238 11.88 -12.47 -3.61
N ARG A 239 12.65 -13.49 -4.04
CA ARG A 239 12.71 -14.79 -3.36
C ARG A 239 13.35 -14.67 -1.97
N LEU A 240 14.43 -13.90 -1.83
CA LEU A 240 15.05 -13.64 -0.52
C LEU A 240 14.08 -12.90 0.42
N PHE A 241 13.37 -11.89 -0.10
CA PHE A 241 12.31 -11.20 0.63
C PHE A 241 11.22 -12.17 1.11
N ARG A 242 10.68 -13.00 0.20
CA ARG A 242 9.63 -13.98 0.53
C ARG A 242 10.07 -14.99 1.56
N TYR A 243 11.32 -15.43 1.50
CA TYR A 243 11.86 -16.32 2.49
C TYR A 243 11.88 -15.68 3.89
N PHE A 244 12.39 -14.45 4.01
CA PHE A 244 12.48 -13.79 5.30
C PHE A 244 11.09 -13.44 5.87
N ILE A 245 10.18 -12.89 5.05
CA ILE A 245 8.82 -12.56 5.51
C ILE A 245 8.03 -13.80 5.94
N GLN A 246 8.27 -14.97 5.32
CA GLN A 246 7.65 -16.21 5.79
C GLN A 246 8.05 -16.52 7.24
N HIS A 247 9.33 -16.37 7.59
CA HIS A 247 9.80 -16.58 8.97
C HIS A 247 9.21 -15.55 9.94
N VAL A 248 9.05 -14.30 9.51
CA VAL A 248 8.35 -13.26 10.28
C VAL A 248 6.92 -13.68 10.58
N MET A 249 6.17 -14.14 9.57
CA MET A 249 4.78 -14.55 9.73
C MET A 249 4.66 -15.79 10.63
N GLU A 250 5.54 -16.78 10.48
CA GLU A 250 5.58 -17.98 11.33
C GLU A 250 5.84 -17.65 12.81
N GLU A 251 6.61 -16.60 13.12
CA GLU A 251 6.87 -16.16 14.51
C GLU A 251 5.69 -15.34 15.09
N MET A 252 4.82 -14.78 14.24
CA MET A 252 3.68 -13.98 14.69
C MET A 252 2.42 -14.80 15.03
N GLU A 253 2.32 -16.03 14.52
CA GLU A 253 1.25 -17.02 14.78
C GLU A 253 1.28 -17.61 16.21
#